data_AF-A0A563EEX7-F1
#
_entry.id   AF-A0A563EEX7-F1
#
_cell.length_a   1.000
_cell.length_b   1.000
_cell.length_c   1.000
_cell.angle_alpha   90.00
_cell.angle_beta   90.00
_cell.angle_gamma   90.00
#
_symmetry.space_group_name_H-M   'P 1'
#
loop_
_entity.id
_entity.type
_entity.pdbx_description
1 polymer ?
#
loop_
_entity_poly.entity_id
_entity_poly.type
_entity_poly.pdbx_seq_one_letter_code
_entity_poly.pdbx_strand_id
1 'polypeptide(L)'
;MATSHRAVQQVNSFWRKLLVEMLGTATLVFIGVGSVPATLIVGGGAPFTVAQLGTIAFAFATAVVALVYAIGHISGCHINPAITLAMAAMRRMPWLQVPGYLAAQFLGAVLGALAIVGVLGHQAVDVGLGIASYSGQVGMGQAFFAEVIGTFLLAIVVFGATDSRSPQGFAGLAIGMAVFAIIVPVAWATGAAINPARAFGPMVVGQFFGGTVRWDQFPVYLVAEVFGALAAGGVYFLIRHRRSAAHAAETPSAFQVARKKLINTADMVVPDALEGLAAAHRELRVQIAPPVILRFAPPRPGKVALVSGGGSGHEPLHGGFVGYGMLDAACPGEIFTSPAPGQILAATRAVYSGAGVLFVVKNYTGDVMNFKMAEELAADEGIEVTTVVVDDDVAVQDSTWTAGRRGTGAALFVEKIAGALAEHGAPLWVVAEMARRVNAASRSFAIALTACTTPATGRPGFDLPADEIEIGVGIHGEPGQRRDKMRPVNELVDIALAAIRRDHELSPGDNAIVMVNGMGGTPLIELYIAYAAVARSLACWDVKIMANLVGNYVTSLDMTGVSISICKADADMLALWGSPVHTPALRWGC
;
A
#
# COMPACT_ATOMS: atom_id res chain seq x y z
N MET A 1 17.40 22.91 -20.73
CA MET A 1 16.97 21.59 -21.29
C MET A 1 16.19 20.72 -20.29
N ALA A 2 16.55 20.66 -19.00
CA ALA A 2 15.87 19.83 -17.98
C ALA A 2 14.39 20.20 -17.69
N THR A 3 14.00 21.46 -17.88
CA THR A 3 12.60 21.92 -17.75
C THR A 3 11.70 21.40 -18.86
N SER A 4 12.24 21.19 -20.07
CA SER A 4 11.48 20.64 -21.20
C SER A 4 11.22 19.14 -21.05
N HIS A 5 12.16 18.37 -20.48
CA HIS A 5 11.98 16.93 -20.26
C HIS A 5 10.97 16.60 -19.16
N ARG A 6 10.92 17.36 -18.06
CA ARG A 6 9.88 17.22 -17.01
C ARG A 6 8.48 17.55 -17.53
N ALA A 7 8.36 18.60 -18.35
CA ALA A 7 7.09 18.94 -19.00
C ALA A 7 6.64 17.84 -19.97
N VAL A 8 7.56 17.29 -20.78
CA VAL A 8 7.27 16.17 -21.70
C VAL A 8 6.89 14.89 -20.93
N GLN A 9 7.53 14.56 -19.80
CA GLN A 9 7.16 13.40 -18.97
C GLN A 9 5.82 13.57 -18.24
N GLN A 10 5.50 14.77 -17.72
CA GLN A 10 4.18 15.07 -17.15
C GLN A 10 3.07 15.02 -18.20
N VAL A 11 3.34 15.54 -19.39
CA VAL A 11 2.43 15.50 -20.54
C VAL A 11 2.20 14.05 -20.98
N ASN A 12 3.25 13.22 -21.06
CA ASN A 12 3.15 11.80 -21.41
C ASN A 12 2.38 10.97 -20.35
N SER A 13 2.49 11.31 -19.06
CA SER A 13 1.71 10.68 -17.98
C SER A 13 0.22 11.07 -18.04
N PHE A 14 -0.08 12.33 -18.35
CA PHE A 14 -1.46 12.81 -18.42
C PHE A 14 -2.21 12.27 -19.64
N TRP A 15 -1.59 12.26 -20.82
CA TRP A 15 -2.20 11.68 -22.03
C TRP A 15 -2.56 10.20 -21.85
N ARG A 16 -1.72 9.42 -21.13
CA ARG A 16 -2.03 8.03 -20.78
C ARG A 16 -3.31 7.93 -19.94
N LYS A 17 -3.49 8.81 -18.94
CA LYS A 17 -4.71 8.86 -18.13
C LYS A 17 -5.94 9.18 -18.97
N LEU A 18 -5.84 10.16 -19.87
CA LEU A 18 -6.92 10.53 -20.78
C LEU A 18 -7.29 9.37 -21.71
N LEU A 19 -6.30 8.68 -22.27
CA LEU A 19 -6.51 7.53 -23.14
C LEU A 19 -7.27 6.41 -22.43
N VAL A 20 -6.86 6.05 -21.21
CA VAL A 20 -7.54 4.97 -20.47
C VAL A 20 -8.91 5.38 -19.93
N GLU A 21 -9.15 6.65 -19.59
CA GLU A 21 -10.49 7.15 -19.26
C GLU A 21 -11.43 7.10 -20.47
N MET A 22 -10.91 7.45 -21.65
CA MET A 22 -11.65 7.36 -22.91
C MET A 22 -11.98 5.91 -23.25
N LEU A 23 -10.99 5.02 -23.24
CA LEU A 23 -11.19 3.59 -23.52
C LEU A 23 -12.09 2.93 -22.47
N GLY A 24 -11.89 3.23 -21.18
CA GLY A 24 -12.71 2.71 -20.10
C GLY A 24 -14.17 3.16 -20.21
N THR A 25 -14.42 4.43 -20.54
CA THR A 25 -15.79 4.92 -20.76
C THR A 25 -16.41 4.29 -22.02
N ALA A 26 -15.62 4.09 -23.09
CA ALA A 26 -16.07 3.37 -24.28
C ALA A 26 -16.47 1.92 -23.97
N THR A 27 -15.66 1.20 -23.19
CA THR A 27 -15.96 -0.16 -22.75
C THR A 27 -17.19 -0.21 -21.85
N LEU A 28 -17.33 0.73 -20.90
CA LEU A 28 -18.52 0.85 -20.04
C LEU A 28 -19.79 1.03 -20.88
N VAL A 29 -19.77 1.93 -21.87
CA VAL A 29 -20.92 2.17 -22.74
C VAL A 29 -21.17 0.96 -23.64
N PHE A 30 -20.16 0.41 -24.29
CA PHE A 30 -20.30 -0.74 -25.17
C PHE A 30 -20.92 -1.96 -24.47
N ILE A 31 -20.39 -2.35 -23.29
CA ILE A 31 -20.86 -3.52 -22.55
C ILE A 31 -22.17 -3.20 -21.83
N GLY A 32 -22.17 -2.14 -21.01
CA GLY A 32 -23.31 -1.77 -20.19
C GLY A 32 -24.50 -1.31 -21.03
N VAL A 33 -24.33 -0.21 -21.76
CA VAL A 33 -25.43 0.36 -22.57
C VAL A 33 -25.79 -0.60 -23.70
N GLY A 34 -24.81 -1.24 -24.35
CA GLY A 34 -25.07 -2.20 -25.43
C GLY A 34 -25.86 -3.45 -25.01
N SER A 35 -25.82 -3.82 -23.73
CA SER A 35 -26.66 -4.92 -23.22
C SER A 35 -28.17 -4.64 -23.34
N VAL A 36 -28.58 -3.36 -23.35
CA VAL A 36 -29.99 -2.94 -23.47
C VAL A 36 -30.57 -3.25 -24.86
N PRO A 37 -30.05 -2.71 -25.97
CA PRO A 37 -30.53 -3.05 -27.31
C PRO A 37 -30.29 -4.53 -27.64
N ALA A 38 -29.19 -5.14 -27.20
CA ALA A 38 -28.97 -6.57 -27.41
C ALA A 38 -30.09 -7.42 -26.77
N THR A 39 -30.51 -7.08 -25.56
CA THR A 39 -31.60 -7.77 -24.87
C THR A 39 -32.94 -7.55 -25.57
N LEU A 40 -33.22 -6.33 -26.06
CA LEU A 40 -34.46 -6.02 -26.80
C LEU A 40 -34.53 -6.74 -28.14
N ILE A 41 -33.41 -6.80 -28.89
CA ILE A 41 -33.33 -7.50 -30.18
C ILE A 41 -33.60 -8.99 -29.99
N VAL A 42 -32.92 -9.62 -29.02
CA VAL A 42 -33.11 -11.05 -28.71
C VAL A 42 -34.52 -11.31 -28.17
N GLY A 43 -35.07 -10.39 -27.39
CA GLY A 43 -36.41 -10.48 -26.81
C GLY A 43 -37.56 -10.08 -27.76
N GLY A 44 -37.28 -9.76 -29.03
CA GLY A 44 -38.29 -9.36 -30.00
C GLY A 44 -39.03 -8.05 -29.65
N GLY A 45 -38.41 -7.16 -28.89
CA GLY A 45 -38.99 -5.87 -28.49
C GLY A 45 -39.99 -5.93 -27.33
N ALA A 46 -40.13 -7.08 -26.65
CA ALA A 46 -40.99 -7.21 -25.48
C ALA A 46 -40.48 -6.35 -24.28
N PRO A 47 -41.38 -5.86 -23.40
CA PRO A 47 -40.97 -5.17 -22.18
C PRO A 47 -40.04 -6.01 -21.31
N PHE A 48 -39.08 -5.37 -20.64
CA PHE A 48 -38.11 -6.08 -19.80
C PHE A 48 -38.78 -6.79 -18.63
N THR A 49 -38.45 -8.08 -18.48
CA THR A 49 -38.67 -8.82 -17.24
C THR A 49 -37.66 -8.41 -16.17
N VAL A 50 -37.97 -8.70 -14.90
CA VAL A 50 -37.03 -8.47 -13.78
C VAL A 50 -35.70 -9.21 -13.99
N ALA A 51 -35.75 -10.41 -14.56
CA ALA A 51 -34.55 -11.19 -14.89
C ALA A 51 -33.69 -10.49 -15.95
N GLN A 52 -34.31 -9.98 -17.03
CA GLN A 52 -33.59 -9.23 -18.06
C GLN A 52 -32.99 -7.93 -17.53
N LEU A 53 -33.72 -7.23 -16.66
CA LEU A 53 -33.19 -6.04 -15.98
C LEU A 53 -31.99 -6.40 -15.09
N GLY A 54 -32.04 -7.54 -14.39
CA GLY A 54 -30.91 -8.09 -13.65
C GLY A 54 -29.70 -8.40 -14.53
N THR A 55 -29.90 -8.97 -15.72
CA THR A 55 -28.83 -9.23 -16.69
C THR A 55 -28.17 -7.95 -17.18
N ILE A 56 -28.96 -6.91 -17.51
CA ILE A 56 -28.46 -5.59 -17.90
C ILE A 56 -27.65 -4.99 -16.74
N ALA A 57 -28.19 -4.99 -15.53
CA ALA A 57 -27.50 -4.50 -14.33
C ALA A 57 -26.18 -5.24 -14.09
N PHE A 58 -26.17 -6.56 -14.30
CA PHE A 58 -24.98 -7.40 -14.16
C PHE A 58 -23.90 -7.10 -15.22
N ALA A 59 -24.30 -6.79 -16.45
CA ALA A 59 -23.38 -6.36 -17.50
C ALA A 59 -22.67 -5.06 -17.14
N PHE A 60 -23.40 -4.06 -16.64
CA PHE A 60 -22.82 -2.81 -16.12
C PHE A 60 -21.88 -3.08 -14.94
N ALA A 61 -22.32 -3.89 -13.98
CA ALA A 61 -21.52 -4.23 -12.81
C ALA A 61 -20.20 -4.89 -13.19
N THR A 62 -20.25 -5.92 -14.05
CA THR A 62 -19.07 -6.66 -14.51
C THR A 62 -18.10 -5.77 -15.28
N ALA A 63 -18.62 -4.89 -16.14
CA ALA A 63 -17.80 -3.90 -16.85
C ALA A 63 -17.06 -2.99 -15.87
N VAL A 64 -17.76 -2.46 -14.86
CA VAL A 64 -17.16 -1.59 -13.83
C VAL A 64 -16.13 -2.35 -13.00
N VAL A 65 -16.42 -3.57 -12.55
CA VAL A 65 -15.45 -4.40 -11.80
C VAL A 65 -14.16 -4.58 -12.63
N ALA A 66 -14.30 -5.02 -13.88
CA ALA A 66 -13.17 -5.28 -14.75
C ALA A 66 -12.34 -4.00 -15.00
N LEU A 67 -13.01 -2.88 -15.29
CA LEU A 67 -12.34 -1.60 -15.56
C LEU A 67 -11.62 -1.04 -14.33
N VAL A 68 -12.23 -1.08 -13.15
CA VAL A 68 -11.57 -0.59 -11.92
C VAL A 68 -10.28 -1.36 -11.64
N TYR A 69 -10.27 -2.68 -11.81
CA TYR A 69 -9.05 -3.48 -11.64
C TYR A 69 -8.05 -3.30 -12.80
N ALA A 70 -8.51 -3.15 -14.04
CA ALA A 70 -7.65 -3.04 -15.21
C ALA A 70 -6.95 -1.68 -15.34
N ILE A 71 -7.66 -0.58 -15.09
CA ILE A 71 -7.17 0.79 -15.34
C ILE A 71 -7.21 1.71 -14.13
N GLY A 72 -7.75 1.27 -12.99
CA GLY A 72 -7.84 2.07 -11.76
C GLY A 72 -6.50 2.59 -11.25
N HIS A 73 -5.45 1.78 -11.34
CA HIS A 73 -4.09 2.17 -10.94
C HIS A 73 -3.44 3.22 -11.87
N ILE A 74 -4.00 3.45 -13.07
CA ILE A 74 -3.46 4.38 -14.06
C ILE A 74 -4.14 5.76 -13.93
N SER A 75 -5.47 5.81 -14.04
CA SER A 75 -6.24 7.07 -14.07
C SER A 75 -7.12 7.32 -12.85
N GLY A 76 -7.28 6.33 -11.97
CA GLY A 76 -8.34 6.30 -10.95
C GLY A 76 -9.64 5.68 -11.45
N CYS A 77 -9.75 5.33 -12.74
CA CYS A 77 -10.94 4.75 -13.38
C CYS A 77 -12.24 5.50 -13.01
N HIS A 78 -12.26 6.82 -13.20
CA HIS A 78 -13.45 7.60 -12.89
C HIS A 78 -14.59 7.25 -13.84
N ILE A 79 -14.29 7.19 -15.15
CA ILE A 79 -15.18 6.82 -16.26
C ILE A 79 -16.58 7.47 -16.19
N ASN A 80 -16.66 8.61 -15.50
CA ASN A 80 -17.88 9.30 -15.10
C ASN A 80 -17.57 10.77 -14.77
N PRO A 81 -18.15 11.72 -15.53
CA PRO A 81 -18.02 13.15 -15.29
C PRO A 81 -18.39 13.60 -13.88
N ALA A 82 -19.46 13.05 -13.30
CA ALA A 82 -19.94 13.42 -11.97
C ALA A 82 -18.94 12.99 -10.88
N ILE A 83 -18.38 11.79 -10.99
CA ILE A 83 -17.32 11.30 -10.08
C ILE A 83 -16.06 12.14 -10.23
N THR A 84 -15.65 12.49 -11.45
CA THR A 84 -14.48 13.34 -11.70
C THR A 84 -14.61 14.70 -11.02
N LEU A 85 -15.76 15.34 -11.17
CA LEU A 85 -16.07 16.62 -10.52
C LEU A 85 -16.10 16.50 -9.00
N ALA A 86 -16.69 15.43 -8.47
CA ALA A 86 -16.72 15.18 -7.04
C ALA A 86 -15.32 14.91 -6.44
N MET A 87 -14.47 14.16 -7.14
CA MET A 87 -13.09 13.91 -6.74
C MET A 87 -12.26 15.20 -6.71
N ALA A 88 -12.45 16.10 -7.68
CA ALA A 88 -11.81 17.41 -7.69
C ALA A 88 -12.31 18.32 -6.56
N ALA A 89 -13.64 18.36 -6.34
CA ALA A 89 -14.25 19.12 -5.25
C ALA A 89 -13.78 18.65 -3.86
N MET A 90 -13.57 17.35 -3.70
CA MET A 90 -13.05 16.75 -2.46
C MET A 90 -11.51 16.77 -2.37
N ARG A 91 -10.82 17.53 -3.26
CA ARG A 91 -9.36 17.68 -3.31
C ARG A 91 -8.58 16.37 -3.49
N ARG A 92 -9.22 15.34 -4.08
CA ARG A 92 -8.59 14.07 -4.47
C ARG A 92 -8.05 14.07 -5.91
N MET A 93 -8.32 15.14 -6.68
CA MET A 93 -7.82 15.34 -8.04
C MET A 93 -7.56 16.84 -8.30
N PRO A 94 -6.49 17.22 -9.04
CA PRO A 94 -6.27 18.61 -9.43
C PRO A 94 -7.33 19.11 -10.42
N TRP A 95 -7.91 20.28 -10.16
CA TRP A 95 -8.89 20.93 -11.04
C TRP A 95 -8.41 21.13 -12.48
N LEU A 96 -7.10 21.35 -12.68
CA LEU A 96 -6.51 21.55 -14.00
C LEU A 96 -6.65 20.30 -14.91
N GLN A 97 -6.79 19.11 -14.33
CA GLN A 97 -6.93 17.86 -15.09
C GLN A 97 -8.39 17.55 -15.46
N VAL A 98 -9.35 18.19 -14.80
CA VAL A 98 -10.79 17.90 -14.95
C VAL A 98 -11.26 18.08 -16.39
N PRO A 99 -10.97 19.19 -17.11
CA PRO A 99 -11.43 19.37 -18.48
C PRO A 99 -10.98 18.23 -19.41
N GLY A 100 -9.75 17.74 -19.25
CA GLY A 100 -9.22 16.63 -20.03
C GLY A 100 -9.97 15.32 -19.76
N TYR A 101 -10.21 15.01 -18.48
CA TYR A 101 -10.98 13.82 -18.09
C TYR A 101 -12.41 13.86 -18.64
N LEU A 102 -13.09 15.01 -18.52
CA LEU A 102 -14.45 15.18 -19.04
C LEU A 102 -14.49 14.95 -20.56
N ALA A 103 -13.57 15.58 -21.30
CA ALA A 103 -13.48 15.40 -22.75
C ALA A 103 -13.21 13.94 -23.14
N ALA A 104 -12.28 13.28 -22.46
CA ALA A 104 -11.97 11.87 -22.68
C ALA A 104 -13.18 10.96 -22.42
N GLN A 105 -13.91 11.18 -21.33
CA GLN A 105 -15.08 10.38 -20.97
C GLN A 105 -16.24 10.58 -21.96
N PHE A 106 -16.55 11.82 -22.36
CA PHE A 106 -17.59 12.06 -23.37
C PHE A 106 -17.22 11.48 -24.74
N LEU A 107 -15.96 11.63 -25.18
CA LEU A 107 -15.48 11.02 -26.42
C LEU A 107 -15.53 9.50 -26.36
N GLY A 108 -15.11 8.92 -25.23
CA GLY A 108 -15.20 7.49 -24.95
C GLY A 108 -16.63 6.98 -25.06
N ALA A 109 -17.58 7.69 -24.46
CA ALA A 109 -18.99 7.30 -24.54
C ALA A 109 -19.55 7.31 -25.98
N VAL A 110 -19.16 8.28 -26.80
CA VAL A 110 -19.52 8.31 -28.23
C VAL A 110 -18.89 7.11 -28.96
N LEU A 111 -17.62 6.82 -28.73
CA LEU A 111 -16.94 5.65 -29.33
C LEU A 111 -17.59 4.33 -28.91
N GLY A 112 -17.95 4.18 -27.64
CA GLY A 112 -18.67 3.02 -27.13
C GLY A 112 -20.03 2.86 -27.80
N ALA A 113 -20.79 3.94 -27.95
CA ALA A 113 -22.08 3.92 -28.63
C ALA A 113 -21.97 3.62 -30.14
N LEU A 114 -20.94 4.13 -30.83
CA LEU A 114 -20.62 3.75 -32.21
C LEU A 114 -20.28 2.26 -32.32
N ALA A 115 -19.55 1.70 -31.35
CA ALA A 115 -19.25 0.28 -31.31
C ALA A 115 -20.51 -0.58 -31.14
N ILE A 116 -21.52 -0.11 -30.38
CA ILE A 116 -22.82 -0.79 -30.28
C ILE A 116 -23.48 -0.89 -31.67
N VAL A 117 -23.55 0.22 -32.42
CA VAL A 117 -24.10 0.23 -33.79
C VAL A 117 -23.27 -0.65 -34.72
N GLY A 118 -21.94 -0.65 -34.58
CA GLY A 118 -21.06 -1.50 -35.38
C GLY A 118 -21.28 -3.00 -35.16
N VAL A 119 -21.62 -3.41 -33.94
CA VAL A 119 -21.83 -4.83 -33.58
C VAL A 119 -23.27 -5.30 -33.81
N LEU A 120 -24.25 -4.48 -33.44
CA LEU A 120 -25.67 -4.83 -33.48
C LEU A 120 -26.40 -4.30 -34.72
N GLY A 121 -25.72 -3.51 -35.55
CA GLY A 121 -26.29 -2.88 -36.75
C GLY A 121 -27.30 -1.78 -36.42
N HIS A 122 -28.01 -1.33 -37.47
CA HIS A 122 -29.02 -0.25 -37.34
C HIS A 122 -30.21 -0.65 -36.44
N GLN A 123 -30.45 -1.96 -36.26
CA GLN A 123 -31.47 -2.47 -35.35
C GLN A 123 -31.28 -1.97 -33.91
N ALA A 124 -30.03 -1.71 -33.49
CA ALA A 124 -29.78 -1.13 -32.17
C ALA A 124 -30.34 0.28 -32.03
N VAL A 125 -30.32 1.07 -33.10
CA VAL A 125 -30.89 2.43 -33.14
C VAL A 125 -32.41 2.36 -33.14
N ASP A 126 -32.98 1.42 -33.90
CA ASP A 126 -34.44 1.21 -33.99
C ASP A 126 -35.05 0.86 -32.63
N VAL A 127 -34.31 0.14 -31.77
CA VAL A 127 -34.72 -0.19 -30.39
C VAL A 127 -34.24 0.82 -29.34
N GLY A 128 -33.70 1.97 -29.76
CA GLY A 128 -33.38 3.11 -28.89
C GLY A 128 -31.95 3.19 -28.33
N LEU A 129 -31.03 2.34 -28.79
CA LEU A 129 -29.59 2.35 -28.50
C LEU A 129 -29.20 2.30 -27.01
N GLY A 130 -30.14 1.96 -26.13
CA GLY A 130 -29.95 2.04 -24.67
C GLY A 130 -29.88 3.46 -24.11
N ILE A 131 -30.40 4.45 -24.85
CA ILE A 131 -30.53 5.84 -24.38
C ILE A 131 -31.39 5.85 -23.10
N ALA A 132 -30.81 6.37 -22.02
CA ALA A 132 -31.55 6.60 -20.79
C ALA A 132 -32.62 7.67 -21.03
N SER A 133 -33.86 7.39 -20.67
CA SER A 133 -34.95 8.36 -20.72
C SER A 133 -35.99 8.05 -19.66
N TYR A 134 -36.73 9.07 -19.25
CA TYR A 134 -37.90 8.91 -18.39
C TYR A 134 -39.19 9.13 -19.21
N SER A 135 -40.23 8.35 -18.89
CA SER A 135 -41.52 8.38 -19.61
C SER A 135 -42.41 9.53 -19.12
N GLY A 136 -43.53 9.79 -19.81
CA GLY A 136 -44.51 10.78 -19.36
C GLY A 136 -45.20 10.45 -18.02
N GLN A 137 -45.04 9.22 -17.52
CA GLN A 137 -45.55 8.80 -16.21
C GLN A 137 -44.60 9.15 -15.05
N VAL A 138 -43.33 9.45 -15.35
CA VAL A 138 -42.31 9.87 -14.39
C VAL A 138 -42.05 11.36 -14.58
N GLY A 139 -42.51 12.18 -13.63
CA GLY A 139 -42.31 13.62 -13.69
C GLY A 139 -40.83 14.00 -13.57
N MET A 140 -40.45 15.17 -14.10
CA MET A 140 -39.07 15.68 -14.06
C MET A 140 -38.46 15.67 -12.63
N GLY A 141 -39.25 16.03 -11.61
CA GLY A 141 -38.78 16.01 -10.21
C GLY A 141 -38.49 14.61 -9.68
N GLN A 142 -39.29 13.61 -10.07
CA GLN A 142 -39.05 12.21 -9.72
C GLN A 142 -37.81 11.67 -10.44
N ALA A 143 -37.64 11.99 -11.72
CA ALA A 143 -36.46 11.61 -12.50
C ALA A 143 -35.18 12.22 -11.92
N PHE A 144 -35.22 13.52 -11.59
CA PHE A 144 -34.13 14.21 -10.93
C PHE A 144 -33.76 13.55 -9.60
N PHE A 145 -34.74 13.26 -8.75
CA PHE A 145 -34.50 12.59 -7.47
C PHE A 145 -33.91 11.19 -7.63
N ALA A 146 -34.41 10.41 -8.61
CA ALA A 146 -33.92 9.06 -8.88
C ALA A 146 -32.43 9.06 -9.29
N GLU A 147 -32.03 9.95 -10.19
CA GLU A 147 -30.62 10.08 -10.61
C GLU A 147 -29.73 10.68 -9.50
N VAL A 148 -30.23 11.64 -8.71
CA VAL A 148 -29.50 12.14 -7.52
C VAL A 148 -29.20 10.99 -6.57
N ILE A 149 -30.19 10.17 -6.21
CA ILE A 149 -30.01 9.05 -5.28
C ILE A 149 -29.09 7.99 -5.87
N GLY A 150 -29.29 7.62 -7.14
CA GLY A 150 -28.44 6.64 -7.82
C GLY A 150 -26.97 7.06 -7.83
N THR A 151 -26.68 8.28 -8.28
CA THR A 151 -25.28 8.76 -8.30
C THR A 151 -24.73 9.04 -6.91
N PHE A 152 -25.56 9.48 -5.96
CA PHE A 152 -25.14 9.64 -4.56
C PHE A 152 -24.68 8.30 -3.97
N LEU A 153 -25.46 7.22 -4.17
CA LEU A 153 -25.11 5.88 -3.70
C LEU A 153 -23.87 5.32 -4.41
N LEU A 154 -23.71 5.59 -5.70
CA LEU A 154 -22.48 5.24 -6.41
C LEU A 154 -21.27 5.97 -5.82
N ALA A 155 -21.37 7.30 -5.72
CA ALA A 155 -20.28 8.14 -5.27
C ALA A 155 -19.90 7.89 -3.81
N ILE A 156 -20.85 7.61 -2.90
CA ILE A 156 -20.54 7.30 -1.50
C ILE A 156 -19.75 5.98 -1.40
N VAL A 157 -20.09 4.99 -2.23
CA VAL A 157 -19.33 3.73 -2.31
C VAL A 157 -17.97 3.97 -2.93
N VAL A 158 -17.84 4.79 -3.98
CA VAL A 158 -16.55 5.17 -4.56
C VAL A 158 -15.66 5.83 -3.50
N PHE A 159 -16.16 6.84 -2.78
CA PHE A 159 -15.37 7.51 -1.73
C PHE A 159 -14.98 6.56 -0.59
N GLY A 160 -15.89 5.69 -0.17
CA GLY A 160 -15.67 4.70 0.87
C GLY A 160 -14.67 3.63 0.46
N ALA A 161 -14.88 3.00 -0.70
CA ALA A 161 -14.08 1.89 -1.18
C ALA A 161 -12.66 2.29 -1.62
N THR A 162 -12.47 3.57 -1.98
CA THR A 162 -11.14 4.15 -2.28
C THR A 162 -10.50 4.86 -1.09
N ASP A 163 -11.10 4.79 0.10
CA ASP A 163 -10.49 5.32 1.32
C ASP A 163 -9.40 4.37 1.82
N SER A 164 -8.27 4.92 2.26
CA SER A 164 -7.12 4.13 2.75
C SER A 164 -7.47 3.25 3.95
N ARG A 165 -8.53 3.60 4.69
CA ARG A 165 -9.03 2.84 5.86
C ARG A 165 -9.92 1.66 5.50
N SER A 166 -10.37 1.55 4.26
CA SER A 166 -11.19 0.43 3.81
C SER A 166 -10.30 -0.78 3.47
N PRO A 167 -10.82 -2.03 3.61
CA PRO A 167 -10.09 -3.22 3.19
C PRO A 167 -9.58 -3.10 1.75
N GLN A 168 -8.26 -3.18 1.59
CA GLN A 168 -7.62 -2.99 0.29
C GLN A 168 -7.89 -4.19 -0.62
N GLY A 169 -8.00 -3.93 -1.92
CA GLY A 169 -8.27 -4.94 -2.95
C GLY A 169 -9.75 -5.17 -3.29
N PHE A 170 -10.71 -4.66 -2.51
CA PHE A 170 -12.15 -4.86 -2.76
C PHE A 170 -12.85 -3.72 -3.50
N ALA A 171 -12.14 -2.64 -3.86
CA ALA A 171 -12.76 -1.44 -4.41
C ALA A 171 -13.53 -1.69 -5.72
N GLY A 172 -12.95 -2.44 -6.66
CA GLY A 172 -13.61 -2.78 -7.92
C GLY A 172 -14.90 -3.57 -7.71
N LEU A 173 -14.85 -4.60 -6.87
CA LEU A 173 -16.02 -5.40 -6.52
C LEU A 173 -17.11 -4.55 -5.84
N ALA A 174 -16.76 -3.75 -4.84
CA ALA A 174 -17.72 -2.91 -4.12
C ALA A 174 -18.42 -1.90 -5.03
N ILE A 175 -17.66 -1.21 -5.90
CA ILE A 175 -18.20 -0.21 -6.82
C ILE A 175 -19.09 -0.89 -7.87
N GLY A 176 -18.66 -2.01 -8.44
CA GLY A 176 -19.47 -2.77 -9.40
C GLY A 176 -20.77 -3.31 -8.81
N MET A 177 -20.72 -3.85 -7.59
CA MET A 177 -21.92 -4.31 -6.87
C MET A 177 -22.86 -3.16 -6.49
N ALA A 178 -22.32 -1.96 -6.21
CA ALA A 178 -23.15 -0.77 -6.01
C ALA A 178 -23.89 -0.41 -7.30
N VAL A 179 -23.20 -0.40 -8.44
CA VAL A 179 -23.85 -0.16 -9.76
C VAL A 179 -24.96 -1.17 -10.00
N PHE A 180 -24.72 -2.46 -9.76
CA PHE A 180 -25.76 -3.51 -9.85
C PHE A 180 -26.98 -3.16 -8.99
N ALA A 181 -26.76 -2.90 -7.70
CA ALA A 181 -27.81 -2.64 -6.72
C ALA A 181 -28.59 -1.34 -7.00
N ILE A 182 -27.97 -0.35 -7.63
CA ILE A 182 -28.58 0.93 -7.98
C ILE A 182 -29.44 0.80 -9.24
N ILE A 183 -28.97 0.08 -10.26
CA ILE A 183 -29.69 -0.06 -11.53
C ILE A 183 -31.06 -0.72 -11.29
N VAL A 184 -31.15 -1.75 -10.45
CA VAL A 184 -32.40 -2.49 -10.20
C VAL A 184 -33.59 -1.58 -9.83
N PRO A 185 -33.50 -0.69 -8.81
CA PRO A 185 -34.58 0.22 -8.46
C PRO A 185 -34.66 1.50 -9.31
N VAL A 186 -33.54 2.00 -9.84
CA VAL A 186 -33.51 3.31 -10.54
C VAL A 186 -33.87 3.19 -12.02
N ALA A 187 -33.52 2.06 -12.66
CA ALA A 187 -33.66 1.91 -14.11
C ALA A 187 -35.10 2.01 -14.61
N TRP A 188 -36.07 1.60 -13.80
CA TRP A 188 -37.48 1.75 -14.16
C TRP A 188 -37.89 3.22 -14.31
N ALA A 189 -37.36 4.11 -13.47
CA ALA A 189 -37.75 5.51 -13.47
C ALA A 189 -37.09 6.31 -14.61
N THR A 190 -35.79 6.08 -14.84
CA THR A 190 -34.96 6.97 -15.69
C THR A 190 -34.01 6.22 -16.63
N GLY A 191 -33.96 4.89 -16.56
CA GLY A 191 -32.92 4.09 -17.21
C GLY A 191 -31.59 4.04 -16.44
N ALA A 192 -31.53 4.60 -15.22
CA ALA A 192 -30.37 4.62 -14.33
C ALA A 192 -29.08 5.01 -15.07
N ALA A 193 -29.05 6.24 -15.55
CA ALA A 193 -27.86 6.72 -16.24
C ALA A 193 -26.67 6.79 -15.28
N ILE A 194 -26.87 7.41 -14.11
CA ILE A 194 -25.94 7.60 -13.00
C ILE A 194 -24.54 8.09 -13.42
N ASN A 195 -24.42 8.63 -14.63
CA ASN A 195 -23.17 8.98 -15.31
C ASN A 195 -23.46 9.85 -16.56
N PRO A 196 -22.99 11.12 -16.59
CA PRO A 196 -23.38 12.03 -17.67
C PRO A 196 -22.84 11.60 -19.03
N ALA A 197 -21.65 10.99 -19.06
CA ALA A 197 -21.05 10.49 -20.29
C ALA A 197 -21.83 9.29 -20.84
N ARG A 198 -22.23 8.36 -19.96
CA ARG A 198 -23.08 7.21 -20.32
C ARG A 198 -24.43 7.62 -20.89
N ALA A 199 -25.03 8.71 -20.40
CA ALA A 199 -26.25 9.27 -20.98
C ALA A 199 -25.96 9.93 -22.35
N PHE A 200 -24.93 10.76 -22.42
CA PHE A 200 -24.61 11.60 -23.57
C PHE A 200 -24.22 10.81 -24.83
N GLY A 201 -23.31 9.84 -24.72
CA GLY A 201 -22.76 9.14 -25.89
C GLY A 201 -23.83 8.50 -26.79
N PRO A 202 -24.71 7.65 -26.25
CA PRO A 202 -25.85 7.09 -26.98
C PRO A 202 -26.82 8.14 -27.53
N MET A 203 -27.02 9.28 -26.84
CA MET A 203 -27.87 10.36 -27.36
C MET A 203 -27.28 11.00 -28.62
N VAL A 204 -25.96 11.26 -28.63
CA VAL A 204 -25.27 11.79 -29.83
C VAL A 204 -25.36 10.80 -30.98
N VAL A 205 -24.98 9.54 -30.74
CA VAL A 205 -24.95 8.52 -31.79
C VAL A 205 -26.37 8.19 -32.28
N GLY A 206 -27.33 8.05 -31.37
CA GLY A 206 -28.73 7.82 -31.72
C GLY A 206 -29.27 8.91 -32.62
N GLN A 207 -29.02 10.19 -32.29
CA GLN A 207 -29.43 11.32 -33.13
C GLN A 207 -28.78 11.27 -34.52
N PHE A 208 -27.48 10.94 -34.57
CA PHE A 208 -26.72 10.88 -35.82
C PHE A 208 -27.23 9.79 -36.78
N PHE A 209 -27.66 8.65 -36.24
CA PHE A 209 -28.25 7.54 -37.01
C PHE A 209 -29.78 7.63 -37.12
N GLY A 210 -30.39 8.80 -36.89
CA GLY A 210 -31.83 9.03 -37.12
C GLY A 210 -32.77 8.46 -36.05
N GLY A 211 -32.24 8.05 -34.90
CA GLY A 211 -33.02 7.65 -33.73
C GLY A 211 -33.72 8.83 -33.05
N THR A 212 -34.75 8.53 -32.25
CA THR A 212 -35.49 9.54 -31.48
C THR A 212 -34.74 9.88 -30.19
N VAL A 213 -34.35 11.14 -30.01
CA VAL A 213 -33.58 11.60 -28.84
C VAL A 213 -34.28 12.77 -28.16
N ARG A 214 -34.41 12.68 -26.83
CA ARG A 214 -35.01 13.72 -25.98
C ARG A 214 -33.94 14.56 -25.29
N TRP A 215 -33.37 15.49 -26.04
CA TRP A 215 -32.32 16.40 -25.55
C TRP A 215 -32.77 17.29 -24.40
N ASP A 216 -34.08 17.57 -24.30
CA ASP A 216 -34.72 18.26 -23.18
C ASP A 216 -34.52 17.54 -21.84
N GLN A 217 -34.30 16.22 -21.85
CA GLN A 217 -34.08 15.43 -20.65
C GLN A 217 -32.61 15.42 -20.19
N PHE A 218 -31.65 15.68 -21.06
CA PHE A 218 -30.21 15.62 -20.73
C PHE A 218 -29.78 16.51 -19.56
N PRO A 219 -30.29 17.75 -19.42
CA PRO A 219 -29.97 18.58 -18.25
C PRO A 219 -30.32 17.93 -16.91
N VAL A 220 -31.36 17.08 -16.86
CA VAL A 220 -31.72 16.34 -15.63
C VAL A 220 -30.58 15.39 -15.27
N TYR A 221 -30.15 14.54 -16.20
CA TYR A 221 -29.04 13.61 -15.99
C TYR A 221 -27.75 14.35 -15.59
N LEU A 222 -27.38 15.39 -16.32
CA LEU A 222 -26.16 16.15 -16.03
C LEU A 222 -26.19 16.79 -14.62
N VAL A 223 -27.26 17.51 -14.27
CA VAL A 223 -27.31 18.28 -13.02
C VAL A 223 -27.58 17.36 -11.82
N ALA A 224 -28.51 16.40 -11.95
CA ALA A 224 -28.84 15.47 -10.88
C ALA A 224 -27.65 14.62 -10.47
N GLU A 225 -26.93 14.06 -11.44
CA GLU A 225 -25.82 13.16 -11.17
C GLU A 225 -24.62 13.92 -10.56
N VAL A 226 -24.30 15.12 -11.09
CA VAL A 226 -23.27 15.98 -10.49
C VAL A 226 -23.64 16.40 -9.07
N PHE A 227 -24.90 16.80 -8.84
CA PHE A 227 -25.38 17.13 -7.51
C PHE A 227 -25.29 15.93 -6.55
N GLY A 228 -25.73 14.74 -6.99
CA GLY A 228 -25.65 13.51 -6.21
C GLY A 228 -24.22 13.14 -5.84
N ALA A 229 -23.28 13.23 -6.78
CA ALA A 229 -21.86 12.94 -6.53
C ALA A 229 -21.22 13.95 -5.57
N LEU A 230 -21.50 15.25 -5.73
CA LEU A 230 -21.00 16.31 -4.83
C LEU A 230 -21.59 16.18 -3.43
N ALA A 231 -22.90 15.90 -3.32
CA ALA A 231 -23.58 15.66 -2.06
C ALA A 231 -23.00 14.45 -1.35
N ALA A 232 -22.70 13.36 -2.07
CA ALA A 232 -22.02 12.19 -1.51
C ALA A 232 -20.62 12.52 -1.01
N GLY A 233 -19.85 13.30 -1.76
CA GLY A 233 -18.55 13.81 -1.30
C GLY A 233 -18.66 14.65 -0.02
N GLY A 234 -19.62 15.56 0.03
CA GLY A 234 -19.92 16.38 1.20
C GLY A 234 -20.36 15.56 2.41
N VAL A 235 -21.28 14.61 2.22
CA VAL A 235 -21.72 13.68 3.28
C VAL A 235 -20.57 12.79 3.75
N TYR A 236 -19.77 12.26 2.82
CA TYR A 236 -18.59 11.47 3.17
C TYR A 236 -17.58 12.30 3.97
N PHE A 237 -17.35 13.55 3.57
CA PHE A 237 -16.53 14.51 4.30
C PHE A 237 -17.09 14.80 5.69
N LEU A 238 -18.41 14.98 5.83
CA LEU A 238 -19.10 15.20 7.10
C LEU A 238 -19.08 13.95 7.99
N ILE A 239 -19.23 12.74 7.46
CA ILE A 239 -19.10 11.49 8.20
C ILE A 239 -17.65 11.32 8.68
N ARG A 240 -16.68 11.70 7.84
CA ARG A 240 -15.25 11.75 8.20
C ARG A 240 -14.98 12.79 9.30
N HIS A 241 -15.55 13.99 9.19
CA HIS A 241 -15.33 15.11 10.12
C HIS A 241 -16.13 14.99 11.42
N ARG A 242 -17.34 14.41 11.41
CA ARG A 242 -18.11 14.13 12.64
C ARG A 242 -17.47 13.03 13.46
N ARG A 243 -16.73 12.09 12.87
CA ARG A 243 -15.87 11.17 13.63
C ARG A 243 -14.65 11.85 14.25
N SER A 244 -14.18 12.98 13.72
CA SER A 244 -13.11 13.77 14.31
C SER A 244 -13.60 14.85 15.29
N ALA A 245 -14.81 15.40 15.11
CA ALA A 245 -15.39 16.45 15.95
C ALA A 245 -16.27 15.92 17.09
N ALA A 246 -16.97 14.79 16.92
CA ALA A 246 -17.67 14.12 18.02
C ALA A 246 -16.70 13.42 18.99
N HIS A 247 -15.44 13.22 18.58
CA HIS A 247 -14.35 12.80 19.48
C HIS A 247 -13.74 13.96 20.28
N ALA A 248 -14.13 15.22 19.98
CA ALA A 248 -13.58 16.42 20.61
C ALA A 248 -14.53 17.09 21.62
N ALA A 249 -15.74 16.57 21.82
CA ALA A 249 -16.73 17.17 22.71
C ALA A 249 -17.62 16.12 23.41
N GLU A 250 -17.01 15.14 24.09
CA GLU A 250 -17.64 14.46 25.22
C GLU A 250 -16.66 14.42 26.38
N THR A 251 -17.09 14.97 27.52
CA THR A 251 -16.48 14.73 28.84
C THR A 251 -16.38 13.22 29.05
N PRO A 252 -15.25 12.68 29.56
CA PRO A 252 -14.90 11.28 29.34
C PRO A 252 -15.88 10.35 30.03
N SER A 253 -16.64 9.58 29.24
CA SER A 253 -17.37 8.43 29.78
C SER A 253 -16.39 7.29 30.02
N ALA A 254 -16.60 6.56 31.11
CA ALA A 254 -15.71 5.55 31.71
C ALA A 254 -15.37 4.32 30.82
N PHE A 255 -15.59 4.37 29.51
CA PHE A 255 -15.17 3.36 28.53
C PHE A 255 -13.86 3.69 27.79
N GLN A 256 -13.16 4.76 28.18
CA GLN A 256 -11.84 5.14 27.64
C GLN A 256 -10.66 4.41 28.34
N VAL A 257 -10.89 3.26 28.97
CA VAL A 257 -9.81 2.43 29.50
C VAL A 257 -9.34 1.47 28.39
N ALA A 258 -8.46 1.92 27.50
CA ALA A 258 -7.46 1.11 26.75
C ALA A 258 -6.74 1.86 25.58
N ARG A 259 -6.35 3.14 25.72
CA ARG A 259 -5.39 3.76 24.78
C ARG A 259 -4.20 4.33 25.54
N LYS A 260 -3.22 3.48 25.86
CA LYS A 260 -1.95 3.88 26.49
C LYS A 260 -0.85 4.06 25.43
N LYS A 261 -0.95 5.08 24.58
CA LYS A 261 0.09 5.45 23.61
C LYS A 261 0.35 6.95 23.64
N LEU A 262 1.61 7.36 23.54
CA LEU A 262 2.04 8.75 23.45
C LEU A 262 1.93 9.23 22.00
N ILE A 263 0.71 9.50 21.54
CA ILE A 263 0.41 9.92 20.15
C ILE A 263 -0.63 11.03 20.16
N ASN A 264 -0.59 11.92 19.16
CA ASN A 264 -1.63 12.93 18.96
C ASN A 264 -2.88 12.31 18.33
N THR A 265 -2.76 11.79 17.10
CA THR A 265 -3.78 11.02 16.40
C THR A 265 -3.14 9.84 15.67
N ALA A 266 -3.93 8.80 15.35
CA ALA A 266 -3.41 7.57 14.75
C ALA A 266 -2.83 7.77 13.34
N ASP A 267 -3.35 8.73 12.58
CA ASP A 267 -2.90 9.10 11.23
C ASP A 267 -1.68 10.04 11.21
N MET A 268 -1.34 10.63 12.36
CA MET A 268 -0.18 11.52 12.49
C MET A 268 1.04 10.83 13.08
N VAL A 269 0.97 9.53 13.42
CA VAL A 269 2.06 8.81 14.11
C VAL A 269 3.37 8.88 13.33
N VAL A 270 3.36 8.57 12.03
CA VAL A 270 4.58 8.58 11.21
C VAL A 270 5.08 10.02 10.97
N PRO A 271 4.25 10.98 10.53
CA PRO A 271 4.67 12.38 10.42
C PRO A 271 5.26 12.96 11.71
N ASP A 272 4.57 12.81 12.85
CA ASP A 272 5.01 13.33 14.15
C ASP A 272 6.34 12.69 14.59
N ALA A 273 6.49 11.37 14.38
CA ALA A 273 7.73 10.67 14.68
C ALA A 273 8.90 11.15 13.81
N LEU A 274 8.65 11.43 12.53
CA LEU A 274 9.67 11.97 11.61
C LEU A 274 10.06 13.40 11.97
N GLU A 275 9.12 14.24 12.40
CA GLU A 275 9.42 15.58 12.94
C GLU A 275 10.31 15.48 14.19
N GLY A 276 9.99 14.56 15.10
CA GLY A 276 10.80 14.28 16.28
C GLY A 276 12.22 13.79 15.94
N LEU A 277 12.33 12.87 14.99
CA LEU A 277 13.61 12.35 14.50
C LEU A 277 14.46 13.48 13.88
N ALA A 278 13.85 14.34 13.06
CA ALA A 278 14.51 15.48 12.44
C ALA A 278 15.04 16.48 13.48
N ALA A 279 14.27 16.72 14.55
CA ALA A 279 14.65 17.64 15.62
C ALA A 279 15.79 17.07 16.49
N ALA A 280 15.80 15.75 16.73
CA ALA A 280 16.78 15.09 17.58
C ALA A 280 18.13 14.86 16.88
N HIS A 281 18.14 14.56 15.59
CA HIS A 281 19.33 14.11 14.85
C HIS A 281 19.70 15.07 13.72
N ARG A 282 20.62 16.01 14.01
CA ARG A 282 21.12 17.00 13.03
C ARG A 282 21.95 16.38 11.91
N GLU A 283 22.46 15.17 12.13
CA GLU A 283 23.17 14.34 11.17
C GLU A 283 22.25 13.69 10.12
N LEU A 284 20.93 13.90 10.22
CA LEU A 284 19.93 13.44 9.25
C LEU A 284 19.27 14.60 8.49
N ARG A 285 18.81 14.31 7.28
CA ARG A 285 17.84 15.10 6.51
C ARG A 285 16.55 14.31 6.40
N VAL A 286 15.54 14.70 7.17
CA VAL A 286 14.25 14.02 7.20
C VAL A 286 13.23 14.80 6.39
N GLN A 287 12.59 14.14 5.43
CA GLN A 287 11.48 14.66 4.65
C GLN A 287 10.19 14.03 5.15
N ILE A 288 9.12 14.83 5.30
CA ILE A 288 7.81 14.36 5.78
C ILE A 288 6.89 13.96 4.61
N ALA A 289 7.03 14.62 3.45
CA ALA A 289 6.16 14.40 2.28
C ALA A 289 6.95 14.53 0.96
N PRO A 290 7.25 13.42 0.26
CA PRO A 290 7.09 12.03 0.70
C PRO A 290 8.03 11.71 1.88
N PRO A 291 7.66 10.74 2.76
CA PRO A 291 8.45 10.43 3.94
C PRO A 291 9.77 9.74 3.55
N VAL A 292 10.91 10.38 3.80
CA VAL A 292 12.24 9.83 3.50
C VAL A 292 13.24 10.31 4.54
N ILE A 293 14.05 9.40 5.06
CA ILE A 293 15.15 9.72 5.98
C ILE A 293 16.46 9.56 5.20
N LEU A 294 17.27 10.61 5.15
CA LEU A 294 18.55 10.64 4.45
C LEU A 294 19.67 10.98 5.43
N ARG A 295 20.88 10.49 5.17
CA ARG A 295 22.08 11.06 5.79
C ARG A 295 22.21 12.54 5.42
N PHE A 296 22.72 13.37 6.34
CA PHE A 296 22.82 14.81 6.11
C PHE A 296 23.73 15.16 4.92
N ALA A 297 24.97 14.69 4.96
CA ALA A 297 25.89 14.79 3.84
C ALA A 297 25.59 13.66 2.84
N PRO A 298 25.42 13.93 1.54
CA PRO A 298 25.18 12.87 0.56
C PRO A 298 26.36 11.87 0.51
N PRO A 299 26.14 10.66 -0.04
CA PRO A 299 27.22 9.71 -0.30
C PRO A 299 28.37 10.34 -1.08
N ARG A 300 29.61 9.94 -0.78
CA ARG A 300 30.78 10.39 -1.55
C ARG A 300 30.64 9.96 -3.01
N PRO A 301 31.04 10.79 -4.00
CA PRO A 301 31.05 10.38 -5.40
C PRO A 301 31.77 9.04 -5.59
N GLY A 302 31.17 8.11 -6.33
CA GLY A 302 31.71 6.77 -6.55
C GLY A 302 31.47 5.75 -5.43
N LYS A 303 30.82 6.12 -4.32
CA LYS A 303 30.35 5.16 -3.31
C LYS A 303 29.07 4.47 -3.81
N VAL A 304 28.92 3.16 -3.59
CA VAL A 304 27.62 2.48 -3.70
C VAL A 304 26.70 3.01 -2.60
N ALA A 305 25.50 3.45 -2.97
CA ALA A 305 24.52 3.90 -1.97
C ALA A 305 23.70 2.73 -1.44
N LEU A 306 23.31 2.76 -0.16
CA LEU A 306 22.40 1.79 0.44
C LEU A 306 21.06 2.42 0.77
N VAL A 307 19.98 1.78 0.33
CA VAL A 307 18.60 2.18 0.64
C VAL A 307 17.84 0.98 1.22
N SER A 308 17.14 1.22 2.33
CA SER A 308 16.14 0.27 2.84
C SER A 308 14.84 0.98 3.18
N GLY A 309 13.88 0.25 3.72
CA GLY A 309 12.55 0.73 4.03
C GLY A 309 11.58 -0.39 4.40
N GLY A 310 10.34 0.00 4.64
CA GLY A 310 9.27 -0.88 5.05
C GLY A 310 8.24 -0.13 5.89
N GLY A 311 7.28 -0.86 6.44
CA GLY A 311 6.32 -0.29 7.39
C GLY A 311 6.99 0.34 8.61
N SER A 312 6.41 1.42 9.11
CA SER A 312 6.82 2.01 10.39
C SER A 312 6.35 1.14 11.57
N GLY A 313 6.90 1.37 12.77
CA GLY A 313 6.59 0.60 13.97
C GLY A 313 7.63 -0.46 14.35
N HIS A 314 8.80 -0.44 13.70
CA HIS A 314 9.95 -1.30 13.99
C HIS A 314 11.17 -0.51 14.48
N GLU A 315 10.98 0.75 14.86
CA GLU A 315 12.05 1.65 15.22
C GLU A 315 12.96 1.03 16.31
N PRO A 316 14.30 1.13 16.17
CA PRO A 316 15.03 2.00 15.24
C PRO A 316 15.15 1.50 13.78
N LEU A 317 14.75 0.27 13.45
CA LEU A 317 14.74 -0.21 12.07
C LEU A 317 13.71 0.59 11.23
N HIS A 318 14.03 1.21 10.11
CA HIS A 318 15.34 1.40 9.47
C HIS A 318 15.95 2.78 9.72
N GLY A 319 15.12 3.76 10.06
CA GLY A 319 15.51 5.18 10.12
C GLY A 319 16.65 5.48 11.08
N GLY A 320 16.74 4.73 12.19
CA GLY A 320 17.81 4.85 13.16
C GLY A 320 19.15 4.27 12.70
N PHE A 321 19.19 3.58 11.56
CA PHE A 321 20.41 3.04 10.93
C PHE A 321 20.85 3.83 9.70
N VAL A 322 20.26 4.99 9.44
CA VAL A 322 20.73 5.94 8.43
C VAL A 322 21.93 6.72 8.96
N GLY A 323 23.05 6.68 8.25
CA GLY A 323 24.28 7.37 8.62
C GLY A 323 25.55 6.70 8.10
N TYR A 324 26.70 7.21 8.55
CA TYR A 324 28.00 6.71 8.08
C TYR A 324 28.19 5.24 8.46
N GLY A 325 28.64 4.42 7.51
CA GLY A 325 28.93 3.00 7.72
C GLY A 325 27.71 2.06 7.70
N MET A 326 26.51 2.58 7.40
CA MET A 326 25.26 1.81 7.25
C MET A 326 24.43 2.33 6.05
N LEU A 327 23.14 2.66 6.25
CA LEU A 327 22.23 3.12 5.20
C LEU A 327 22.49 4.58 4.83
N ASP A 328 22.35 4.90 3.53
CA ASP A 328 22.34 6.30 3.06
C ASP A 328 20.93 6.88 3.04
N ALA A 329 19.90 6.03 2.87
CA ALA A 329 18.51 6.40 3.04
C ALA A 329 17.63 5.28 3.63
N ALA A 330 16.56 5.68 4.29
CA ALA A 330 15.45 4.81 4.68
C ALA A 330 14.11 5.39 4.22
N CYS A 331 13.21 4.51 3.77
CA CYS A 331 11.86 4.84 3.32
C CYS A 331 10.82 4.30 4.33
N PRO A 332 10.39 5.11 5.31
CA PRO A 332 9.33 4.72 6.24
C PRO A 332 7.96 4.80 5.54
N GLY A 333 7.25 3.68 5.49
CA GLY A 333 5.84 3.63 5.11
C GLY A 333 4.92 3.88 6.31
N GLU A 334 3.62 3.66 6.13
CA GLU A 334 2.67 3.69 7.25
C GLU A 334 2.95 2.55 8.25
N ILE A 335 2.33 2.58 9.43
CA ILE A 335 2.51 1.52 10.44
C ILE A 335 2.23 0.14 9.82
N PHE A 336 3.25 -0.73 9.84
CA PHE A 336 3.26 -2.08 9.27
C PHE A 336 2.86 -2.17 7.78
N THR A 337 3.04 -1.08 7.02
CA THR A 337 2.70 -1.02 5.59
C THR A 337 3.86 -0.51 4.76
N SER A 338 4.24 -1.26 3.74
CA SER A 338 5.36 -0.94 2.85
C SER A 338 5.27 0.46 2.21
N PRO A 339 6.39 1.20 2.05
CA PRO A 339 6.42 2.49 1.36
C PRO A 339 6.09 2.35 -0.14
N ALA A 340 5.54 3.42 -0.74
CA ALA A 340 5.19 3.42 -2.15
C ALA A 340 6.44 3.43 -3.07
N PRO A 341 6.40 2.82 -4.28
CA PRO A 341 7.54 2.79 -5.20
C PRO A 341 8.10 4.18 -5.55
N GLY A 342 7.23 5.18 -5.69
CA GLY A 342 7.65 6.56 -5.98
C GLY A 342 8.43 7.22 -4.83
N GLN A 343 8.15 6.85 -3.58
CA GLN A 343 8.90 7.29 -2.41
C GLN A 343 10.30 6.64 -2.39
N ILE A 344 10.37 5.33 -2.66
CA ILE A 344 11.63 4.60 -2.76
C ILE A 344 12.51 5.20 -3.86
N LEU A 345 11.95 5.42 -5.06
CA LEU A 345 12.65 6.07 -6.17
C LEU A 345 13.15 7.48 -5.81
N ALA A 346 12.36 8.25 -5.04
CA ALA A 346 12.79 9.58 -4.59
C ALA A 346 14.01 9.49 -3.65
N ALA A 347 14.05 8.51 -2.75
CA ALA A 347 15.21 8.24 -1.91
C ALA A 347 16.42 7.80 -2.75
N THR A 348 16.23 6.85 -3.67
CA THR A 348 17.27 6.36 -4.59
C THR A 348 17.93 7.50 -5.37
N ARG A 349 17.13 8.39 -5.99
CA ARG A 349 17.63 9.57 -6.70
C ARG A 349 18.43 10.51 -5.79
N ALA A 350 18.02 10.65 -4.53
CA ALA A 350 18.66 11.57 -3.59
C ALA A 350 20.04 11.07 -3.12
N VAL A 351 20.27 9.76 -3.12
CA VAL A 351 21.53 9.15 -2.66
C VAL A 351 22.43 8.63 -3.78
N TYR A 352 21.95 8.54 -5.02
CA TYR A 352 22.76 8.06 -6.13
C TYR A 352 24.01 8.93 -6.36
N SER A 353 25.17 8.30 -6.24
CA SER A 353 26.51 8.92 -6.32
C SER A 353 27.34 8.44 -7.52
N GLY A 354 26.71 7.78 -8.50
CA GLY A 354 27.37 7.34 -9.74
C GLY A 354 27.94 5.92 -9.72
N ALA A 355 27.81 5.16 -8.63
CA ALA A 355 28.32 3.78 -8.50
C ALA A 355 27.22 2.73 -8.21
N GLY A 356 25.96 3.08 -8.51
CA GLY A 356 24.80 2.23 -8.30
C GLY A 356 24.24 2.27 -6.87
N VAL A 357 23.13 1.57 -6.65
CA VAL A 357 22.40 1.53 -5.38
C VAL A 357 22.06 0.09 -5.00
N LEU A 358 22.35 -0.29 -3.76
CA LEU A 358 21.91 -1.55 -3.17
C LEU A 358 20.61 -1.32 -2.39
N PHE A 359 19.56 -2.05 -2.76
CA PHE A 359 18.35 -2.17 -1.95
C PHE A 359 18.48 -3.35 -0.99
N VAL A 360 18.30 -3.08 0.30
CA VAL A 360 18.18 -4.12 1.34
C VAL A 360 16.69 -4.23 1.69
N VAL A 361 16.06 -5.35 1.34
CA VAL A 361 14.60 -5.48 1.39
C VAL A 361 14.23 -6.64 2.30
N LYS A 362 13.40 -6.41 3.31
CA LYS A 362 12.88 -7.51 4.13
C LYS A 362 11.90 -8.33 3.31
N ASN A 363 11.93 -9.66 3.42
CA ASN A 363 11.03 -10.52 2.66
C ASN A 363 9.60 -10.44 3.21
N TYR A 364 8.87 -9.43 2.74
CA TYR A 364 7.44 -9.26 2.89
C TYR A 364 6.86 -8.93 1.53
N THR A 365 5.72 -9.50 1.19
CA THR A 365 5.13 -9.40 -0.15
C THR A 365 5.02 -7.94 -0.62
N GLY A 366 4.54 -7.05 0.25
CA GLY A 366 4.44 -5.62 -0.06
C GLY A 366 5.79 -4.94 -0.28
N ASP A 367 6.78 -5.24 0.57
CA ASP A 367 8.14 -4.68 0.46
C ASP A 367 8.82 -5.15 -0.84
N VAL A 368 8.80 -6.45 -1.12
CA VAL A 368 9.42 -7.01 -2.33
C VAL A 368 8.78 -6.44 -3.60
N MET A 369 7.45 -6.37 -3.67
CA MET A 369 6.76 -5.81 -4.83
C MET A 369 7.08 -4.32 -5.03
N ASN A 370 7.03 -3.53 -3.96
CA ASN A 370 7.23 -2.08 -4.06
C ASN A 370 8.68 -1.71 -4.39
N PHE A 371 9.66 -2.37 -3.76
CA PHE A 371 11.07 -2.16 -4.07
C PHE A 371 11.44 -2.66 -5.47
N LYS A 372 10.88 -3.77 -5.93
CA LYS A 372 11.07 -4.23 -7.32
C LYS A 372 10.53 -3.23 -8.34
N MET A 373 9.33 -2.69 -8.10
CA MET A 373 8.79 -1.62 -8.95
C MET A 373 9.69 -0.37 -8.91
N ALA A 374 10.25 -0.02 -7.76
CA ALA A 374 11.18 1.11 -7.66
C ALA A 374 12.52 0.86 -8.38
N GLU A 375 13.01 -0.38 -8.38
CA GLU A 375 14.18 -0.84 -9.15
C GLU A 375 13.93 -0.69 -10.66
N GLU A 376 12.78 -1.14 -11.16
CA GLU A 376 12.38 -0.97 -12.57
C GLU A 376 12.29 0.52 -12.96
N LEU A 377 11.70 1.35 -12.10
CA LEU A 377 11.61 2.81 -12.33
C LEU A 377 12.99 3.50 -12.27
N ALA A 378 13.91 3.01 -11.45
CA ALA A 378 15.27 3.54 -11.37
C ALA A 378 16.09 3.17 -12.62
N ALA A 379 15.89 1.96 -13.15
CA ALA A 379 16.50 1.51 -14.39
C ALA A 379 16.07 2.37 -15.59
N ASP A 380 14.80 2.80 -15.65
CA ASP A 380 14.30 3.74 -16.66
C ASP A 380 15.02 5.12 -16.61
N GLU A 381 15.66 5.45 -15.49
CA GLU A 381 16.47 6.66 -15.30
C GLU A 381 17.98 6.43 -15.45
N GLY A 382 18.39 5.22 -15.82
CA GLY A 382 19.80 4.86 -15.93
C GLY A 382 20.52 4.71 -14.58
N ILE A 383 19.77 4.55 -13.48
CA ILE A 383 20.35 4.24 -12.18
C ILE A 383 20.41 2.73 -12.02
N GLU A 384 21.63 2.19 -11.97
CA GLU A 384 21.85 0.77 -11.67
C GLU A 384 21.47 0.47 -10.22
N VAL A 385 20.54 -0.45 -10.04
CA VAL A 385 20.08 -0.93 -8.74
C VAL A 385 20.28 -2.43 -8.66
N THR A 386 20.65 -2.93 -7.49
CA THR A 386 20.61 -4.36 -7.17
C THR A 386 19.85 -4.56 -5.88
N THR A 387 18.95 -5.54 -5.85
CA THR A 387 18.15 -5.87 -4.67
C THR A 387 18.69 -7.11 -3.96
N VAL A 388 18.81 -7.03 -2.64
CA VAL A 388 19.04 -8.17 -1.74
C VAL A 388 17.85 -8.31 -0.81
N VAL A 389 17.18 -9.45 -0.90
CA VAL A 389 16.05 -9.81 -0.05
C VAL A 389 16.58 -10.54 1.19
N VAL A 390 16.14 -10.11 2.36
CA VAL A 390 16.49 -10.66 3.67
C VAL A 390 15.36 -11.59 4.14
N ASP A 391 15.68 -12.85 4.43
CA ASP A 391 14.73 -13.94 4.68
C ASP A 391 15.20 -14.88 5.80
N ASP A 392 15.67 -14.28 6.90
CA ASP A 392 16.37 -14.94 8.00
C ASP A 392 15.48 -15.64 9.03
N ASP A 393 14.18 -15.37 9.06
CA ASP A 393 13.28 -15.93 10.06
C ASP A 393 13.00 -17.43 9.83
N VAL A 394 13.44 -18.29 10.74
CA VAL A 394 13.26 -19.75 10.66
C VAL A 394 11.93 -20.24 11.20
N ALA A 395 11.08 -19.34 11.69
CA ALA A 395 9.82 -19.75 12.29
C ALA A 395 8.83 -20.29 11.25
N VAL A 396 8.70 -19.68 10.08
CA VAL A 396 7.66 -20.04 9.10
C VAL A 396 8.22 -19.98 7.68
N GLN A 397 7.87 -20.97 6.85
CA GLN A 397 8.29 -21.03 5.44
C GLN A 397 7.32 -20.35 4.46
N ASP A 398 6.05 -20.15 4.82
CA ASP A 398 5.08 -19.35 4.06
C ASP A 398 4.02 -18.77 5.02
N SER A 399 3.64 -17.51 4.83
CA SER A 399 2.55 -16.86 5.59
C SER A 399 1.67 -16.04 4.65
N THR A 400 0.49 -15.59 5.09
CA THR A 400 -0.38 -14.78 4.21
C THR A 400 0.20 -13.39 3.86
N TRP A 401 1.35 -13.03 4.45
CA TRP A 401 2.08 -11.77 4.22
C TRP A 401 3.42 -11.98 3.50
N THR A 402 3.88 -13.23 3.34
CA THR A 402 5.22 -13.56 2.81
C THR A 402 5.21 -14.89 2.07
N ALA A 403 5.77 -14.91 0.86
CA ALA A 403 6.17 -16.15 0.19
C ALA A 403 7.62 -16.48 0.59
N GLY A 404 7.87 -17.66 1.14
CA GLY A 404 9.13 -17.97 1.80
C GLY A 404 9.20 -17.44 3.24
N ARG A 405 10.43 -17.34 3.76
CA ARG A 405 10.71 -16.87 5.12
C ARG A 405 10.60 -15.37 5.26
N ARG A 406 10.21 -14.89 6.43
CA ARG A 406 10.15 -13.45 6.75
C ARG A 406 11.56 -12.87 6.92
N GLY A 407 11.71 -11.59 6.61
CA GLY A 407 12.93 -10.82 6.92
C GLY A 407 12.80 -10.06 8.24
N THR A 408 13.68 -10.31 9.20
CA THR A 408 13.61 -9.74 10.56
C THR A 408 14.96 -9.16 11.00
N GLY A 409 15.64 -9.78 11.96
CA GLY A 409 16.82 -9.24 12.64
C GLY A 409 18.09 -9.18 11.77
N ALA A 410 18.24 -10.08 10.80
CA ALA A 410 19.40 -10.08 9.92
C ALA A 410 19.48 -8.85 9.02
N ALA A 411 18.39 -8.10 8.84
CA ALA A 411 18.40 -6.85 8.10
C ALA A 411 19.47 -5.89 8.65
N LEU A 412 19.59 -5.78 9.98
CA LEU A 412 20.62 -4.97 10.64
C LEU A 412 22.03 -5.44 10.31
N PHE A 413 22.27 -6.76 10.32
CA PHE A 413 23.59 -7.32 9.99
C PHE A 413 23.98 -7.01 8.54
N VAL A 414 23.03 -7.18 7.61
CA VAL A 414 23.21 -6.86 6.19
C VAL A 414 23.51 -5.38 6.02
N GLU A 415 22.71 -4.49 6.63
CA GLU A 415 22.89 -3.05 6.55
C GLU A 415 24.24 -2.59 7.09
N LYS A 416 24.68 -3.16 8.22
CA LYS A 416 25.97 -2.81 8.83
C LYS A 416 27.15 -3.26 7.98
N ILE A 417 27.17 -4.52 7.58
CA ILE A 417 28.33 -5.12 6.93
C ILE A 417 28.43 -4.63 5.47
N ALA A 418 27.30 -4.57 4.75
CA ALA A 418 27.28 -4.03 3.39
C ALA A 418 27.54 -2.52 3.38
N GLY A 419 27.00 -1.77 4.35
CA GLY A 419 27.23 -0.33 4.48
C GLY A 419 28.71 0.01 4.74
N ALA A 420 29.38 -0.76 5.61
CA ALA A 420 30.81 -0.63 5.85
C ALA A 420 31.63 -0.92 4.58
N LEU A 421 31.29 -1.99 3.85
CA LEU A 421 31.98 -2.36 2.61
C LEU A 421 31.79 -1.32 1.50
N ALA A 422 30.59 -0.73 1.43
CA ALA A 422 30.32 0.38 0.52
C ALA A 422 31.13 1.64 0.89
N GLU A 423 31.31 1.94 2.18
CA GLU A 423 32.21 3.04 2.60
C GLU A 423 33.69 2.78 2.25
N HIS A 424 34.10 1.51 2.11
CA HIS A 424 35.43 1.17 1.60
C HIS A 424 35.56 1.34 0.07
N GLY A 425 34.47 1.71 -0.63
CA GLY A 425 34.48 1.97 -2.08
C GLY A 425 34.37 0.72 -2.95
N ALA A 426 33.89 -0.39 -2.41
CA ALA A 426 33.66 -1.61 -3.20
C ALA A 426 32.56 -1.39 -4.26
N PRO A 427 32.66 -2.01 -5.45
CA PRO A 427 31.65 -1.88 -6.50
C PRO A 427 30.34 -2.61 -6.13
N LEU A 428 29.23 -2.19 -6.75
CA LEU A 428 27.87 -2.64 -6.41
C LEU A 428 27.74 -4.17 -6.30
N TRP A 429 28.28 -4.91 -7.27
CA TRP A 429 28.19 -6.38 -7.28
C TRP A 429 28.92 -7.04 -6.09
N VAL A 430 30.03 -6.47 -5.61
CA VAL A 430 30.76 -6.98 -4.43
C VAL A 430 29.98 -6.67 -3.16
N VAL A 431 29.40 -5.48 -3.05
CA VAL A 431 28.56 -5.09 -1.91
C VAL A 431 27.31 -5.97 -1.84
N ALA A 432 26.65 -6.20 -2.98
CA ALA A 432 25.49 -7.08 -3.08
C ALA A 432 25.83 -8.54 -2.72
N GLU A 433 26.99 -9.05 -3.16
CA GLU A 433 27.40 -10.41 -2.83
C GLU A 433 27.71 -10.57 -1.34
N MET A 434 28.39 -9.60 -0.72
CA MET A 434 28.58 -9.61 0.73
C MET A 434 27.24 -9.55 1.48
N ALA A 435 26.30 -8.72 1.03
CA ALA A 435 24.95 -8.65 1.61
C ALA A 435 24.21 -10.00 1.52
N ARG A 436 24.25 -10.69 0.37
CA ARG A 436 23.67 -12.04 0.22
C ARG A 436 24.35 -13.06 1.12
N ARG A 437 25.68 -13.01 1.23
CA ARG A 437 26.47 -13.91 2.09
C ARG A 437 26.11 -13.73 3.56
N VAL A 438 25.98 -12.49 4.02
CA VAL A 438 25.55 -12.16 5.40
C VAL A 438 24.12 -12.66 5.63
N ASN A 439 23.19 -12.42 4.70
CA ASN A 439 21.82 -12.94 4.81
C ASN A 439 21.81 -14.48 4.89
N ALA A 440 22.51 -15.16 3.99
CA ALA A 440 22.59 -16.62 3.95
C ALA A 440 23.21 -17.21 5.23
N ALA A 441 24.14 -16.49 5.86
CA ALA A 441 24.79 -16.87 7.11
C ALA A 441 24.03 -16.43 8.38
N SER A 442 22.85 -15.81 8.23
CA SER A 442 22.07 -15.29 9.36
C SER A 442 20.76 -16.03 9.53
N ARG A 443 20.36 -16.32 10.78
CA ARG A 443 19.01 -16.79 11.13
C ARG A 443 18.47 -16.09 12.35
N SER A 444 17.15 -15.92 12.37
CA SER A 444 16.42 -15.32 13.48
C SER A 444 15.24 -16.17 13.92
N PHE A 445 14.88 -16.04 15.19
CA PHE A 445 13.66 -16.61 15.76
C PHE A 445 13.12 -15.71 16.87
N ALA A 446 11.80 -15.47 16.89
CA ALA A 446 11.15 -14.57 17.83
C ALA A 446 10.05 -15.24 18.65
N ILE A 447 9.85 -14.75 19.88
CA ILE A 447 8.81 -15.18 20.80
C ILE A 447 8.09 -13.94 21.34
N ALA A 448 6.76 -13.91 21.24
CA ALA A 448 5.94 -12.86 21.84
C ALA A 448 5.38 -13.32 23.19
N LEU A 449 5.47 -12.46 24.20
CA LEU A 449 4.75 -12.60 25.48
C LEU A 449 3.41 -11.86 25.46
N THR A 450 3.27 -10.85 24.61
CA THR A 450 2.05 -10.08 24.39
C THR A 450 1.96 -9.70 22.91
N ALA A 451 0.77 -9.44 22.39
CA ALA A 451 0.62 -8.84 21.07
C ALA A 451 0.91 -7.32 21.10
N CYS A 452 1.42 -6.77 20.00
CA CYS A 452 1.51 -5.31 19.85
C CYS A 452 0.12 -4.70 19.64
N THR A 453 -0.05 -3.45 20.06
CA THR A 453 -1.26 -2.67 19.80
C THR A 453 -0.99 -1.69 18.66
N THR A 454 -1.80 -1.73 17.59
CA THR A 454 -1.63 -0.75 16.51
C THR A 454 -2.33 0.58 16.85
N PRO A 455 -1.74 1.74 16.52
CA PRO A 455 -2.38 3.04 16.79
C PRO A 455 -3.75 3.20 16.11
N ALA A 456 -3.92 2.62 14.92
CA ALA A 456 -5.14 2.73 14.13
C ALA A 456 -6.36 2.02 14.76
N THR A 457 -6.18 0.84 15.34
CA THR A 457 -7.27 0.07 15.95
C THR A 457 -7.39 0.33 17.45
N GLY A 458 -6.29 0.72 18.10
CA GLY A 458 -6.21 0.84 19.56
C GLY A 458 -6.41 -0.48 20.29
N ARG A 459 -6.26 -1.62 19.60
CA ARG A 459 -6.42 -2.97 20.14
C ARG A 459 -5.20 -3.83 19.79
N PRO A 460 -4.93 -4.90 20.55
CA PRO A 460 -3.89 -5.86 20.21
C PRO A 460 -4.08 -6.41 18.79
N GLY A 461 -2.97 -6.60 18.06
CA GLY A 461 -2.94 -7.05 16.66
C GLY A 461 -3.43 -8.49 16.48
N PHE A 462 -3.34 -9.29 17.53
CA PHE A 462 -3.94 -10.62 17.63
C PHE A 462 -4.35 -10.90 19.08
N ASP A 463 -5.29 -11.83 19.26
CA ASP A 463 -5.75 -12.26 20.58
C ASP A 463 -4.77 -13.28 21.16
N LEU A 464 -4.10 -12.93 22.26
CA LEU A 464 -3.18 -13.81 22.99
C LEU A 464 -3.60 -13.79 24.47
N PRO A 465 -4.08 -14.92 25.03
CA PRO A 465 -4.45 -15.02 26.43
C PRO A 465 -3.30 -14.66 27.37
N ALA A 466 -3.62 -14.13 28.55
CA ALA A 466 -2.63 -13.62 29.51
C ALA A 466 -1.65 -14.69 30.04
N ASP A 467 -2.01 -15.98 29.93
CA ASP A 467 -1.19 -17.12 30.32
C ASP A 467 -0.52 -17.83 29.14
N GLU A 468 -0.61 -17.27 27.93
CA GLU A 468 -0.05 -17.81 26.70
C GLU A 468 1.01 -16.90 26.08
N ILE A 469 1.91 -17.54 25.34
CA ILE A 469 2.96 -16.91 24.55
C ILE A 469 2.85 -17.39 23.10
N GLU A 470 3.34 -16.57 22.15
CA GLU A 470 3.35 -16.91 20.72
C GLU A 470 4.79 -17.27 20.30
N ILE A 471 4.99 -18.51 19.87
CA ILE A 471 6.30 -19.05 19.47
C ILE A 471 6.49 -18.86 17.96
N GLY A 472 7.52 -18.13 17.56
CA GLY A 472 7.82 -17.85 16.16
C GLY A 472 7.03 -16.68 15.58
N VAL A 473 6.66 -15.68 16.39
CA VAL A 473 5.89 -14.50 15.95
C VAL A 473 6.62 -13.69 14.87
N GLY A 474 5.88 -13.02 13.98
CA GLY A 474 6.45 -12.04 13.04
C GLY A 474 6.53 -10.63 13.62
N ILE A 475 7.27 -9.72 12.97
CA ILE A 475 7.46 -8.34 13.43
C ILE A 475 6.23 -7.44 13.21
N HIS A 476 5.25 -7.83 12.40
CA HIS A 476 3.98 -7.11 12.26
C HIS A 476 2.84 -7.73 13.08
N GLY A 477 3.17 -8.67 13.99
CA GLY A 477 2.20 -9.41 14.77
C GLY A 477 1.54 -10.57 14.00
N GLU A 478 2.18 -11.04 12.93
CA GLU A 478 1.73 -12.25 12.22
C GLU A 478 1.81 -13.46 13.15
N PRO A 479 0.82 -14.37 13.09
CA PRO A 479 0.83 -15.60 13.87
C PRO A 479 2.15 -16.37 13.71
N GLY A 480 2.59 -16.98 14.81
CA GLY A 480 3.77 -17.80 14.83
C GLY A 480 3.49 -19.25 14.44
N GLN A 481 4.41 -20.14 14.81
CA GLN A 481 4.24 -21.58 14.62
C GLN A 481 3.13 -22.14 15.49
N ARG A 482 3.05 -21.68 16.74
CA ARG A 482 2.09 -22.15 17.74
C ARG A 482 2.02 -21.21 18.95
N ARG A 483 0.96 -21.37 19.73
CA ARG A 483 0.88 -20.86 21.10
C ARG A 483 1.41 -21.87 22.09
N ASP A 484 1.96 -21.38 23.18
CA ASP A 484 2.50 -22.19 24.28
C ASP A 484 2.20 -21.50 25.62
N LYS A 485 2.45 -22.18 26.74
CA LYS A 485 2.40 -21.54 28.07
C LYS A 485 3.72 -20.86 28.37
N MET A 486 3.69 -19.88 29.27
CA MET A 486 4.92 -19.22 29.74
C MET A 486 5.86 -20.24 30.39
N ARG A 487 7.17 -20.13 30.09
CA ARG A 487 8.23 -21.01 30.59
C ARG A 487 9.41 -20.18 31.11
N PRO A 488 10.30 -20.76 31.92
CA PRO A 488 11.58 -20.15 32.25
C PRO A 488 12.34 -19.72 30.98
N VAL A 489 12.96 -18.55 31.01
CA VAL A 489 13.68 -17.95 29.88
C VAL A 489 14.73 -18.87 29.25
N ASN A 490 15.40 -19.70 30.04
CA ASN A 490 16.37 -20.68 29.53
C ASN A 490 15.70 -21.65 28.53
N GLU A 491 14.51 -22.15 28.84
CA GLU A 491 13.77 -23.06 27.96
C GLU A 491 13.27 -22.34 26.71
N LEU A 492 12.84 -21.09 26.82
CA LEU A 492 12.43 -20.28 25.67
C LEU A 492 13.61 -20.02 24.72
N VAL A 493 14.78 -19.73 25.27
CA VAL A 493 16.02 -19.57 24.52
C VAL A 493 16.43 -20.89 23.86
N ASP A 494 16.33 -22.02 24.56
CA ASP A 494 16.61 -23.34 23.97
C ASP A 494 15.68 -23.66 22.80
N ILE A 495 14.39 -23.31 22.89
CA ILE A 495 13.45 -23.45 21.77
C ILE A 495 13.90 -22.62 20.56
N ALA A 496 14.23 -21.34 20.78
CA ALA A 496 14.67 -20.45 19.70
C ALA A 496 15.98 -20.93 19.05
N LEU A 497 16.96 -21.29 19.87
CA LEU A 497 18.26 -21.77 19.40
C LEU A 497 18.18 -23.14 18.71
N ALA A 498 17.30 -24.03 19.18
CA ALA A 498 17.05 -25.30 18.49
C ALA A 498 16.42 -25.08 17.10
N ALA A 499 15.51 -24.10 16.97
CA ALA A 499 14.94 -23.74 15.67
C ALA A 499 16.01 -23.17 14.73
N ILE A 500 16.85 -22.24 15.23
CA ILE A 500 17.97 -21.68 14.45
C ILE A 500 18.94 -22.77 14.00
N ARG A 501 19.37 -23.64 14.92
CA ARG A 501 20.36 -24.68 14.64
C ARG A 501 19.85 -25.75 13.66
N ARG A 502 18.54 -26.02 13.63
CA ARG A 502 17.96 -26.95 12.65
C ARG A 502 18.17 -26.48 11.21
N ASP A 503 18.19 -25.16 11.02
CA ASP A 503 18.28 -24.55 9.70
C ASP A 503 19.65 -23.95 9.36
N HIS A 504 20.48 -23.77 10.38
CA HIS A 504 21.79 -23.17 10.26
C HIS A 504 22.83 -23.98 11.03
N GLU A 505 23.73 -24.59 10.27
CA GLU A 505 24.79 -25.42 10.84
C GLU A 505 25.83 -24.54 11.56
N LEU A 506 25.69 -24.50 12.88
CA LEU A 506 26.64 -23.95 13.83
C LEU A 506 27.50 -25.09 14.39
N SER A 507 28.74 -25.14 13.94
CA SER A 507 29.72 -26.18 14.24
C SER A 507 30.73 -25.71 15.29
N PRO A 508 31.34 -26.63 16.05
CA PRO A 508 32.43 -26.32 16.97
C PRO A 508 33.55 -25.53 16.28
N GLY A 509 33.99 -24.44 16.92
CA GLY A 509 35.01 -23.51 16.43
C GLY A 509 34.47 -22.36 15.58
N ASP A 510 33.20 -22.36 15.20
CA ASP A 510 32.60 -21.26 14.42
C ASP A 510 32.56 -19.95 15.22
N ASN A 511 32.64 -18.84 14.50
CA ASN A 511 32.49 -17.50 15.05
C ASN A 511 31.09 -16.96 14.72
N ALA A 512 30.50 -16.21 15.65
CA ALA A 512 29.16 -15.65 15.49
C ALA A 512 29.08 -14.19 15.94
N ILE A 513 28.23 -13.42 15.24
CA ILE A 513 27.68 -12.15 15.69
C ILE A 513 26.27 -12.43 16.20
N VAL A 514 25.97 -12.04 17.44
CA VAL A 514 24.70 -12.38 18.11
C VAL A 514 23.92 -11.14 18.49
N MET A 515 22.65 -11.09 18.14
CA MET A 515 21.73 -10.04 18.60
C MET A 515 20.60 -10.66 19.42
N VAL A 516 20.45 -10.18 20.66
CA VAL A 516 19.27 -10.43 21.49
C VAL A 516 18.43 -9.16 21.49
N ASN A 517 17.38 -9.20 20.70
CA ASN A 517 16.54 -8.07 20.38
C ASN A 517 15.23 -8.11 21.17
N GLY A 518 14.87 -7.01 21.81
CA GLY A 518 13.54 -6.82 22.38
C GLY A 518 12.53 -6.39 21.33
N MET A 519 11.31 -6.90 21.43
CA MET A 519 10.24 -6.60 20.48
C MET A 519 9.56 -5.23 20.75
N GLY A 520 10.10 -4.42 21.67
CA GLY A 520 9.59 -3.10 22.02
C GLY A 520 9.30 -2.95 23.51
N GLY A 521 8.37 -3.75 24.02
CA GLY A 521 7.86 -3.69 25.40
C GLY A 521 8.71 -4.42 26.46
N THR A 522 9.72 -5.20 26.05
CA THR A 522 10.55 -6.00 26.97
C THR A 522 11.61 -5.15 27.67
N PRO A 523 11.66 -5.13 29.01
CA PRO A 523 12.72 -4.45 29.75
C PRO A 523 14.11 -4.97 29.40
N LEU A 524 15.10 -4.06 29.31
CA LEU A 524 16.48 -4.40 28.99
C LEU A 524 17.10 -5.43 29.95
N ILE A 525 16.72 -5.39 31.23
CA ILE A 525 17.19 -6.38 32.22
C ILE A 525 16.78 -7.81 31.86
N GLU A 526 15.59 -8.02 31.29
CA GLU A 526 15.13 -9.34 30.84
C GLU A 526 15.90 -9.81 29.61
N LEU A 527 16.24 -8.88 28.71
CA LEU A 527 17.06 -9.19 27.53
C LEU A 527 18.47 -9.65 27.92
N TYR A 528 19.08 -9.09 28.97
CA TYR A 528 20.36 -9.58 29.48
C TYR A 528 20.26 -10.98 30.10
N ILE A 529 19.12 -11.32 30.71
CA ILE A 529 18.88 -12.69 31.21
C ILE A 529 18.80 -13.66 30.01
N ALA A 530 18.07 -13.29 28.95
CA ALA A 530 18.01 -14.09 27.73
C ALA A 530 19.38 -14.21 27.05
N TYR A 531 20.16 -13.13 26.99
CA TYR A 531 21.52 -13.14 26.46
C TYR A 531 22.45 -14.07 27.24
N ALA A 532 22.36 -14.09 28.58
CA ALA A 532 23.14 -15.02 29.40
C ALA A 532 22.82 -16.48 29.07
N ALA A 533 21.56 -16.80 28.77
CA ALA A 533 21.17 -18.14 28.30
C ALA A 533 21.73 -18.44 26.91
N VAL A 534 21.61 -17.49 25.96
CA VAL A 534 22.16 -17.64 24.61
C VAL A 534 23.67 -17.89 24.63
N ALA A 535 24.41 -17.11 25.43
CA ALA A 535 25.85 -17.23 25.57
C ALA A 535 26.28 -18.59 26.14
N ARG A 536 25.55 -19.11 27.13
CA ARG A 536 25.81 -20.46 27.67
C ARG A 536 25.58 -21.55 26.63
N SER A 537 24.46 -21.49 25.91
CA SER A 537 24.12 -22.51 24.91
C SER A 537 25.12 -22.51 23.75
N LEU A 538 25.54 -21.33 23.26
CA LEU A 538 26.58 -21.22 22.24
C LEU A 538 27.95 -21.71 22.72
N ALA A 539 28.33 -21.42 23.97
CA ALA A 539 29.57 -21.93 24.55
C ALA A 539 29.57 -23.47 24.68
N CYS A 540 28.42 -24.07 25.04
CA CYS A 540 28.26 -25.54 25.05
C CYS A 540 28.38 -26.15 23.64
N TRP A 541 28.18 -25.37 22.58
CA TRP A 541 28.34 -25.80 21.19
C TRP A 541 29.73 -25.47 20.64
N ASP A 542 30.63 -24.91 21.46
CA ASP A 542 31.94 -24.39 21.05
C ASP A 542 31.86 -23.33 19.93
N VAL A 543 30.78 -22.53 19.93
CA VAL A 543 30.61 -21.38 19.02
C VAL A 543 31.03 -20.11 19.75
N LYS A 544 31.95 -19.34 19.15
CA LYS A 544 32.54 -18.15 19.73
C LYS A 544 31.74 -16.91 19.36
N ILE A 545 31.20 -16.22 20.37
CA ILE A 545 30.54 -14.93 20.17
C ILE A 545 31.61 -13.85 20.01
N MET A 546 31.82 -13.37 18.79
CA MET A 546 32.85 -12.39 18.45
C MET A 546 32.36 -10.95 18.58
N ALA A 547 31.05 -10.74 18.40
CA ALA A 547 30.39 -9.47 18.66
C ALA A 547 28.94 -9.70 19.09
N ASN A 548 28.36 -8.74 19.80
CA ASN A 548 26.98 -8.84 20.26
C ASN A 548 26.25 -7.50 20.32
N LEU A 549 24.92 -7.59 20.27
CA LEU A 549 23.99 -6.50 20.55
C LEU A 549 22.88 -7.01 21.48
N VAL A 550 22.56 -6.25 22.52
CA VAL A 550 21.43 -6.51 23.43
C VAL A 550 20.62 -5.23 23.58
N GLY A 551 19.33 -5.26 23.27
CA GLY A 551 18.48 -4.07 23.27
C GLY A 551 17.37 -4.12 22.22
N ASN A 552 16.78 -2.96 21.90
CA ASN A 552 15.71 -2.85 20.91
C ASN A 552 16.29 -2.33 19.59
N TYR A 553 16.32 -3.19 18.58
CA TYR A 553 16.90 -2.91 17.25
C TYR A 553 15.90 -3.16 16.11
N VAL A 554 15.06 -4.18 16.24
CA VAL A 554 13.99 -4.55 15.31
C VAL A 554 12.72 -4.80 16.12
N THR A 555 11.95 -3.75 16.38
CA THR A 555 10.81 -3.82 17.30
C THR A 555 9.51 -4.21 16.59
N SER A 556 8.45 -4.39 17.36
CA SER A 556 7.05 -4.44 16.90
C SER A 556 6.22 -3.60 17.86
N LEU A 557 6.32 -2.27 17.73
CA LEU A 557 5.66 -1.29 18.59
C LEU A 557 5.89 -1.57 20.10
N ASP A 558 4.83 -1.93 20.83
CA ASP A 558 4.81 -2.22 22.26
C ASP A 558 4.75 -3.72 22.57
N MET A 559 5.06 -4.59 21.61
CA MET A 559 5.13 -6.03 21.82
C MET A 559 6.16 -6.36 22.90
N THR A 560 5.73 -7.02 23.98
CA THR A 560 6.65 -7.69 24.89
C THR A 560 7.03 -9.03 24.28
N GLY A 561 8.32 -9.28 24.14
CA GLY A 561 8.89 -10.45 23.49
C GLY A 561 10.40 -10.33 23.26
N VAL A 562 11.00 -11.40 22.77
CA VAL A 562 12.44 -11.45 22.44
C VAL A 562 12.63 -12.11 21.09
N SER A 563 13.54 -11.59 20.28
CA SER A 563 14.06 -12.28 19.11
C SER A 563 15.57 -12.48 19.24
N ILE A 564 16.04 -13.63 18.76
CA ILE A 564 17.46 -13.98 18.75
C ILE A 564 17.88 -14.09 17.30
N SER A 565 18.91 -13.36 16.92
CA SER A 565 19.50 -13.40 15.58
C SER A 565 20.97 -13.81 15.69
N ILE A 566 21.39 -14.79 14.89
CA ILE A 566 22.76 -15.30 14.85
C ILE A 566 23.27 -15.22 13.42
N CYS A 567 24.37 -14.51 13.20
CA CYS A 567 25.14 -14.52 11.96
C CYS A 567 26.42 -15.31 12.17
N LYS A 568 26.59 -16.45 11.50
CA LYS A 568 27.88 -17.14 11.42
C LYS A 568 28.85 -16.29 10.59
N ALA A 569 29.89 -15.79 11.24
CA ALA A 569 30.72 -14.73 10.68
C ALA A 569 32.15 -15.23 10.44
N ASP A 570 32.64 -15.04 9.22
CA ASP A 570 34.06 -15.19 8.89
C ASP A 570 34.87 -13.93 9.23
N ALA A 571 36.18 -13.98 8.98
CA ALA A 571 37.09 -12.88 9.27
C ALA A 571 36.75 -11.58 8.52
N ASP A 572 36.25 -11.67 7.28
CA ASP A 572 35.91 -10.49 6.48
C ASP A 572 34.66 -9.80 7.05
N MET A 573 33.63 -10.59 7.39
CA MET A 573 32.42 -10.10 8.04
C MET A 573 32.72 -9.45 9.39
N LEU A 574 33.59 -10.05 10.20
CA LEU A 574 33.98 -9.52 11.50
C LEU A 574 34.77 -8.21 11.38
N ALA A 575 35.66 -8.10 10.38
CA ALA A 575 36.37 -6.87 10.09
C ALA A 575 35.41 -5.74 9.69
N LEU A 576 34.45 -6.01 8.81
CA LEU A 576 33.43 -5.06 8.37
C LEU A 576 32.43 -4.67 9.48
N TRP A 577 32.11 -5.62 10.37
CA TRP A 577 31.35 -5.32 11.58
C TRP A 577 32.11 -4.31 12.45
N GLY A 578 33.41 -4.53 12.67
CA GLY A 578 34.28 -3.65 13.44
C GLY A 578 34.52 -2.27 12.82
N SER A 579 34.26 -2.08 11.51
CA SER A 579 34.40 -0.77 10.85
C SER A 579 33.54 0.32 11.51
N PRO A 580 34.01 1.58 11.56
CA PRO A 580 33.29 2.68 12.18
C PRO A 580 31.86 2.86 11.65
N VAL A 581 30.95 3.22 12.55
CA VAL A 581 29.55 3.51 12.26
C VAL A 581 29.09 4.71 13.06
N HIS A 582 28.31 5.58 12.43
CA HIS A 582 27.71 6.74 13.07
C HIS A 582 26.28 6.94 12.56
N THR A 583 25.35 6.32 13.27
CA THR A 583 23.90 6.42 13.06
C THR A 583 23.21 6.76 14.41
N PRO A 584 21.93 7.16 14.41
CA PRO A 584 21.17 7.36 15.65
C PRO A 584 21.18 6.18 16.62
N ALA A 585 21.17 4.94 16.09
CA ALA A 585 20.99 3.73 16.90
C ALA A 585 22.24 2.85 17.04
N LEU A 586 23.26 3.03 16.17
CA LEU A 586 24.55 2.32 16.28
C LEU A 586 25.71 3.30 16.11
N ARG A 587 26.65 3.27 17.07
CA ARG A 587 27.79 4.18 17.08
C ARG A 587 29.02 3.55 17.71
N TRP A 588 30.07 3.37 16.92
CA TRP A 588 31.41 3.01 17.41
C TRP A 588 32.50 3.39 16.39
N GLY A 589 33.75 3.45 16.85
CA GLY A 589 34.90 3.80 16.03
C GLY A 589 34.89 5.26 15.52
N CYS A 590 34.09 6.12 16.15
CA CYS A 590 33.90 7.53 15.80
C CYS A 590 34.67 8.49 16.71
#